data_AF-A0A842K5J1-F1
#
_entry.id   AF-A0A842K5J1-F1
#
_cell.length_a   1.000
_cell.length_b   1.000
_cell.length_c   1.000
_cell.angle_alpha   90.00
_cell.angle_beta   90.00
_cell.angle_gamma   90.00
#
_symmetry.space_group_name_H-M   'P 1'
#
loop_
_entity.id
_entity.type
_entity.pdbx_description
1 polymer ?
#
loop_
_entity_poly.entity_id
_entity_poly.type
_entity_poly.pdbx_seq_one_letter_code
_entity_poly.pdbx_strand_id
1 'polypeptide(L)' 'MPRPRTPKQAGQFGALLEFYFTLTSQSGNWSIEDMTRWQQQANLPPRKPIHYRTVPGFGIPAAVKPH' A
#
# COMPACT_ATOMS: atom_id res chain seq x y z
N MET A 1 -9.04 8.20 1.13
CA MET A 1 -8.65 7.00 1.89
C MET A 1 -9.64 5.87 1.61
N PRO A 2 -9.21 4.70 1.11
CA PRO A 2 -9.84 3.45 1.48
C PRO A 2 -9.02 2.80 2.62
N ARG A 3 -9.60 2.86 3.83
CA ARG A 3 -9.14 2.08 4.99
C ARG A 3 -9.28 0.57 4.70
N PRO A 4 -8.54 -0.31 5.39
CA PRO A 4 -8.88 -1.73 5.42
C PRO A 4 -10.36 -1.86 5.81
N ARG A 5 -11.16 -2.61 5.03
CA ARG A 5 -12.62 -2.73 5.27
C ARG A 5 -12.92 -3.38 6.61
N THR A 6 -11.96 -4.12 7.18
CA THR A 6 -12.03 -4.68 8.52
C THR A 6 -10.64 -4.76 9.19
N PRO A 7 -10.55 -4.67 10.53
CA PRO A 7 -9.31 -4.91 11.28
C PRO A 7 -8.67 -6.27 10.98
N LYS A 8 -9.49 -7.27 10.62
CA LYS A 8 -9.08 -8.63 10.29
C LYS A 8 -8.25 -8.72 8.99
N GLN A 9 -8.40 -7.76 8.07
CA GLN A 9 -7.69 -7.76 6.78
C GLN A 9 -6.27 -7.16 6.85
N ALA A 10 -6.00 -6.26 7.81
CA ALA A 10 -4.67 -5.68 8.00
C ALA A 10 -3.74 -6.55 8.86
N GLY A 11 -4.32 -7.45 9.66
CA GLY A 11 -3.59 -8.18 10.71
C GLY A 11 -3.04 -7.24 11.80
N GLN A 12 -2.46 -7.80 12.86
CA GLN A 12 -1.85 -7.01 13.94
C GLN A 12 -0.69 -6.14 13.42
N PHE A 13 0.07 -6.64 12.46
CA PHE A 13 1.22 -5.93 11.88
C PHE A 13 0.81 -4.69 11.09
N GLY A 14 -0.24 -4.77 10.26
CA GLY A 14 -0.72 -3.61 9.51
C GLY A 14 -1.37 -2.54 10.39
N ALA A 15 -2.05 -2.95 11.46
CA ALA A 15 -2.59 -2.01 12.44
C ALA A 15 -1.48 -1.27 13.22
N LEU A 16 -0.40 -1.97 13.59
CA LEU A 16 0.75 -1.37 14.26
C LEU A 16 1.45 -0.34 13.37
N LEU A 17 1.67 -0.67 12.09
CA LEU A 17 2.28 0.26 11.13
C LEU A 17 1.40 1.48 10.88
N GLU A 18 0.09 1.29 10.73
CA GLU A 18 -0.86 2.39 10.60
C GLU A 18 -0.81 3.33 11.81
N PHE A 19 -0.81 2.78 13.03
CA PHE A 19 -0.69 3.57 14.25
C PHE A 19 0.63 4.34 14.31
N TYR A 20 1.76 3.67 14.05
CA TYR A 20 3.08 4.29 14.05
C TYR A 20 3.17 5.45 13.05
N PHE A 21 2.82 5.23 11.78
CA PHE A 21 2.94 6.26 10.74
C PHE A 21 1.89 7.36 10.87
N THR A 22 0.74 7.11 11.49
CA THR A 22 -0.22 8.18 11.82
C THR A 22 0.38 9.16 12.84
N LEU A 23 1.20 8.68 13.77
CA LEU A 23 1.84 9.51 14.79
C LEU A 23 3.12 10.20 14.29
N THR A 24 3.88 9.55 13.41
CA THR A 24 5.22 10.02 13.01
C THR A 24 5.27 10.61 11.60
N SER A 25 4.19 10.52 10.82
CA SER A 25 4.16 10.98 9.42
C SER A 25 2.83 11.65 9.08
N GLN A 26 2.88 12.56 8.09
CA GLN A 26 1.68 13.11 7.46
C GLN A 26 1.08 12.17 6.40
N SER A 27 1.80 11.10 6.02
CA SER A 27 1.45 10.25 4.89
C SER A 27 0.61 9.01 5.25
N GLY A 28 0.53 8.61 6.53
CA GLY A 28 -0.12 7.36 6.97
C GLY A 28 0.49 6.10 6.35
N ASN A 29 -0.14 4.93 6.55
CA ASN A 29 0.21 3.71 5.80
C ASN A 29 -0.55 3.68 4.47
N TRP A 30 0.10 3.21 3.41
CA TRP A 30 -0.47 3.20 2.06
C TRP A 30 -0.82 1.77 1.62
N SER A 31 -1.99 1.62 1.01
CA SER A 31 -2.41 0.34 0.42
C SER A 31 -1.83 0.15 -1.00
N ILE A 32 -1.76 -1.10 -1.47
CA ILE A 32 -1.37 -1.42 -2.86
C ILE A 32 -2.25 -0.65 -3.86
N GLU A 33 -3.54 -0.49 -3.58
CA GLU A 33 -4.47 0.27 -4.41
C GLU A 33 -4.13 1.76 -4.44
N ASP A 34 -3.80 2.36 -3.29
CA ASP A 34 -3.43 3.77 -3.19
C ASP A 34 -2.11 4.05 -3.94
N MET A 35 -1.09 3.20 -3.79
CA MET A 35 0.12 3.32 -4.59
C MET A 35 -0.17 3.16 -6.09
N THR A 36 -1.02 2.23 -6.48
CA THR A 36 -1.39 2.02 -7.89
C THR A 36 -2.06 3.27 -8.47
N ARG A 37 -2.98 3.89 -7.72
CA ARG A 37 -3.64 5.14 -8.12
C ARG A 37 -2.64 6.28 -8.22
N TRP A 38 -1.74 6.41 -7.25
CA TRP A 38 -0.68 7.42 -7.28
C TRP A 38 0.26 7.24 -8.47
N GLN A 39 0.66 6.00 -8.79
CA GLN A 39 1.48 5.69 -9.98
C GLN A 39 0.79 6.15 -11.27
N GLN A 40 -0.50 5.85 -11.42
CA GLN A 40 -1.30 6.31 -12.56
C GLN A 40 -1.33 7.83 -12.66
N GLN A 41 -1.57 8.53 -11.56
CA GLN A 41 -1.56 10.00 -11.50
C GLN A 41 -0.19 10.60 -11.85
N ALA A 42 0.88 9.88 -11.52
CA ALA A 42 2.25 10.26 -11.85
C ALA A 42 2.69 9.89 -13.28
N ASN A 43 1.78 9.39 -14.13
CA ASN A 43 2.08 8.84 -15.45
C ASN A 43 3.13 7.71 -15.42
N LEU A 44 3.13 6.92 -14.35
CA LEU A 44 3.91 5.71 -14.21
C LEU A 44 2.97 4.50 -14.45
N PRO A 45 3.09 3.79 -15.58
CA PRO A 45 2.29 2.60 -15.85
C PRO A 45 2.47 1.54 -14.74
N PRO A 46 1.41 1.20 -13.98
CA PRO A 46 1.52 0.19 -12.94
C PRO A 46 1.71 -1.20 -13.55
N ARG A 47 2.52 -2.03 -12.89
CA ARG A 47 2.64 -3.46 -13.19
C ARG A 47 1.79 -4.29 -12.23
N LYS A 48 1.66 -5.58 -12.52
CA LYS A 48 1.03 -6.53 -11.61
C LYS A 48 1.76 -6.50 -10.25
N PRO A 49 1.05 -6.21 -9.14
CA PRO A 49 1.67 -6.19 -7.82
C PRO A 49 2.24 -7.56 -7.43
N ILE A 50 3.39 -7.55 -6.74
CA ILE A 50 4.01 -8.76 -6.20
C ILE A 50 3.58 -8.91 -4.75
N HIS A 51 2.74 -9.89 -4.44
CA HIS A 51 2.26 -10.13 -3.08
C HIS A 51 3.26 -10.95 -2.27
N TYR A 52 3.46 -10.57 -1.00
CA TYR A 52 4.27 -11.35 -0.08
C TYR A 52 3.50 -12.56 0.43
N ARG A 53 4.12 -13.74 0.34
CA ARG A 53 3.48 -15.00 0.77
C ARG A 53 3.24 -15.06 2.29
N THR A 54 4.14 -14.48 3.08
CA THR A 54 4.11 -14.55 4.55
C THR A 54 3.40 -13.37 5.21
N VAL A 55 3.10 -12.31 4.45
CA VAL A 55 2.47 -11.09 4.97
C VAL A 55 1.26 -10.73 4.11
N PRO A 56 0.08 -11.35 4.36
CA PRO A 56 -1.13 -11.09 3.60
C PRO A 56 -1.50 -9.60 3.59
N GLY A 57 -1.87 -9.07 2.44
CA GLY A 57 -2.22 -7.66 2.26
C GLY A 57 -1.03 -6.74 1.95
N PHE A 58 0.21 -7.24 2.05
CA PHE A 58 1.42 -6.50 1.71
C PHE A 58 2.06 -7.01 0.42
N GLY A 59 2.81 -6.14 -0.24
CA GLY A 59 3.48 -6.46 -1.49
C GLY A 59 4.19 -5.26 -2.09
N ILE A 60 4.75 -5.48 -3.27
CA ILE A 60 5.47 -4.46 -4.04
C ILE A 60 4.53 -3.95 -5.15
N PRO A 61 4.03 -2.71 -5.06
CA PRO A 61 3.37 -2.04 -6.17
C PRO A 61 4.44 -1.51 -7.13
N ALA A 62 4.82 -2.31 -8.12
CA ALA A 62 5.85 -1.94 -9.09
C ALA A 62 5.29 -1.09 -10.24
N ALA A 63 6.06 -0.12 -10.71
CA ALA A 63 5.81 0.61 -11.96
C ALA A 63 7.13 0.86 -12.69
N VAL A 64 7.09 1.02 -14.00
CA VAL A 64 8.25 1.33 -14.83
C VAL A 64 7.90 2.48 -15.77
N LYS A 65 8.75 3.49 -15.81
CA LYS A 65 8.62 4.60 -16.76
C LYS A 65 8.88 4.07 -18.18
N PRO A 66 8.01 4.38 -19.16
CA PRO A 66 8.31 4.10 -20.57
C PRO A 66 9.60 4.81 -20.98
N HIS A 67 10.45 4.12 -21.73
CA HIS A 67 11.63 4.71 -22.37
C HIS A 67 11.24 5.62 -23.52
#